data_AF-A0A3D2HTR2-F1
#
_entry.id   AF-A0A3D2HTR2-F1
#
_cell.length_a   1.000
_cell.length_b   1.000
_cell.length_c   1.000
_cell.angle_alpha   90.00
_cell.angle_beta   90.00
_cell.angle_gamma   90.00
#
_symmetry.space_group_name_H-M   'P 1'
#
loop_
_entity.id
_entity.type
_entity.pdbx_description
1 polymer ?
#
loop_
_entity_poly.entity_id
_entity_poly.type
_entity_poly.pdbx_seq_one_letter_code
_entity_poly.pdbx_strand_id
1 'polypeptide(L)'
;MISKYKKELFVSSVIILLPALASLAVPELRFLWLLCLSLLAGQWLCVAFTAADPGNRGRNEKPIRLVLWIMPAVSFLCSGILYALSAGLSLSVGRITTLALGLMFIAIGNYLPKCRRNYTIGIKVTWALASDENWNATHRFAGKVWVIGGVAVMLAALLPEGWNIAAAVLGAVVISVIPTVYSYRYYKGQLARGEALDPLPTLPSRYGKIAAVAAIGIAVFVAVMLFTGKVETSFGDDSFTVRGSFYGGQTVSYTDVDSVELREGDIPGTRVFGVGSFRLLLGTFRNQEFGTYTRYTYYKPEACVVVHMGDRVLVLSGKDETQTRELYDRLLTYTSPGKL
;
A
#
# COMPACT_ATOMS: atom_id res chain seq x y z
N MET A 1 -19.76 13.70 -19.42
CA MET A 1 -18.34 13.30 -19.30
C MET A 1 -18.08 11.92 -19.87
N ILE A 2 -18.77 10.88 -19.38
CA ILE A 2 -18.54 9.47 -19.80
C ILE A 2 -18.68 9.29 -21.32
N SER A 3 -19.66 9.93 -21.96
CA SER A 3 -19.80 9.91 -23.43
C SER A 3 -18.60 10.50 -24.18
N LYS A 4 -17.99 11.56 -23.64
CA LYS A 4 -16.84 12.26 -24.24
C LYS A 4 -15.56 11.42 -24.16
N TYR A 5 -15.35 10.70 -23.06
CA TYR A 5 -14.15 9.87 -22.85
C TYR A 5 -14.40 8.38 -23.07
N LYS A 6 -15.52 7.97 -23.67
CA LYS A 6 -15.91 6.56 -23.82
C LYS A 6 -14.82 5.71 -24.46
N LYS A 7 -14.16 6.23 -25.51
CA LYS A 7 -13.04 5.55 -26.18
C LYS A 7 -11.82 5.41 -25.26
N GLU A 8 -11.37 6.50 -24.64
CA GLU A 8 -10.21 6.49 -23.72
C GLU A 8 -10.47 5.60 -22.49
N LEU A 9 -11.71 5.61 -21.96
CA LEU A 9 -12.12 4.78 -20.83
C LEU A 9 -12.14 3.29 -21.19
N PHE A 10 -12.64 2.94 -22.38
CA PHE A 10 -12.60 1.57 -22.87
C PHE A 10 -11.15 1.09 -23.06
N VAL A 11 -10.33 1.90 -23.74
CA VAL A 11 -8.92 1.57 -23.99
C VAL A 11 -8.15 1.40 -22.68
N SER A 12 -8.25 2.36 -21.74
CA SER A 12 -7.59 2.25 -20.43
C SER A 12 -8.07 1.03 -19.63
N SER A 13 -9.38 0.72 -19.66
CA SER A 13 -9.95 -0.46 -19.01
C SER A 13 -9.37 -1.76 -19.57
N VAL A 14 -9.27 -1.87 -20.90
CA VAL A 14 -8.66 -3.03 -21.57
C VAL A 14 -7.18 -3.13 -21.19
N ILE A 15 -6.44 -2.01 -21.23
CA ILE A 15 -5.01 -1.97 -20.88
C ILE A 15 -4.79 -2.43 -19.44
N ILE A 16 -5.62 -2.03 -18.47
CA ILE A 16 -5.51 -2.50 -17.08
C ILE A 16 -5.56 -4.02 -16.97
N LEU A 17 -6.34 -4.69 -17.81
CA LEU A 17 -6.52 -6.14 -17.79
C LEU A 17 -5.48 -6.92 -18.60
N LEU A 18 -4.74 -6.27 -19.51
CA LEU A 18 -3.75 -6.94 -20.35
C LEU A 18 -2.71 -7.76 -19.54
N PRO A 19 -2.14 -7.26 -18.43
CA PRO A 19 -1.18 -8.04 -17.66
C PRO A 19 -1.80 -9.28 -16.99
N ALA A 20 -3.10 -9.27 -16.68
CA ALA A 20 -3.80 -10.42 -16.12
C ALA A 20 -4.08 -11.50 -17.18
N LEU A 21 -4.29 -11.11 -18.44
CA LEU A 21 -4.42 -12.07 -19.55
C LEU A 21 -3.14 -12.87 -19.76
N ALA A 22 -1.98 -12.22 -19.67
CA ALA A 22 -0.68 -12.90 -19.74
C ALA A 22 -0.50 -13.94 -18.60
N SER A 23 -1.24 -13.80 -17.49
CA SER A 23 -1.11 -14.69 -16.33
C SER A 23 -1.86 -16.00 -16.53
N LEU A 24 -2.62 -16.14 -17.62
CA LEU A 24 -3.28 -17.41 -17.97
C LEU A 24 -2.27 -18.51 -18.29
N ALA A 25 -1.09 -18.14 -18.80
CA ALA A 25 0.01 -19.06 -19.10
C ALA A 25 0.85 -19.44 -17.86
N VAL A 26 0.73 -18.70 -16.75
CA VAL A 26 1.52 -18.90 -15.53
C VAL A 26 0.57 -19.09 -14.34
N PRO A 27 0.22 -20.34 -13.97
CA PRO A 27 -0.81 -20.63 -12.97
C PRO A 27 -0.55 -19.98 -11.60
N GLU A 28 0.72 -19.84 -11.22
CA GLU A 28 1.14 -19.22 -9.96
C GLU A 28 0.71 -17.75 -9.87
N LEU A 29 0.57 -17.05 -10.99
CA LEU A 29 0.24 -15.63 -11.06
C LEU A 29 -1.25 -15.34 -11.25
N ARG A 30 -2.13 -16.32 -11.09
CA ARG A 30 -3.59 -16.13 -11.24
C ARG A 30 -4.16 -15.06 -10.29
N PHE A 31 -3.49 -14.76 -9.18
CA PHE A 31 -3.86 -13.66 -8.28
C PHE A 31 -3.74 -12.26 -8.92
N LEU A 32 -3.03 -12.12 -10.05
CA LEU A 32 -2.98 -10.88 -10.84
C LEU A 32 -4.37 -10.43 -11.30
N TRP A 33 -5.31 -11.35 -11.50
CA TRP A 33 -6.69 -11.01 -11.82
C TRP A 33 -7.35 -10.17 -10.74
N LEU A 34 -7.14 -10.52 -9.46
CA LEU A 34 -7.68 -9.76 -8.35
C LEU A 34 -7.09 -8.35 -8.31
N LEU A 35 -5.77 -8.22 -8.55
CA LEU A 35 -5.09 -6.93 -8.65
C LEU A 35 -5.68 -6.08 -9.79
N CYS A 36 -5.70 -6.59 -11.01
CA CYS A 36 -6.16 -5.82 -12.17
C CYS A 36 -7.66 -5.48 -12.10
N LEU A 37 -8.50 -6.39 -11.60
CA LEU A 37 -9.93 -6.12 -11.39
C LEU A 37 -10.16 -5.07 -10.30
N SER A 38 -9.36 -5.07 -9.23
CA SER A 38 -9.44 -4.04 -8.18
C SER A 38 -9.05 -2.65 -8.71
N LEU A 39 -7.99 -2.58 -9.55
CA LEU A 39 -7.57 -1.34 -10.20
C LEU A 39 -8.61 -0.86 -11.22
N LEU A 40 -9.21 -1.78 -11.98
CA LEU A 40 -10.29 -1.46 -12.91
C LEU A 40 -11.50 -0.89 -12.17
N ALA A 41 -11.93 -1.55 -11.09
CA ALA A 41 -13.02 -1.06 -10.24
C ALA A 41 -12.69 0.33 -9.67
N GLY A 42 -11.45 0.53 -9.20
CA GLY A 42 -10.95 1.82 -8.74
C GLY A 42 -10.99 2.91 -9.82
N GLN A 43 -10.60 2.59 -11.06
CA GLN A 43 -10.69 3.53 -12.19
C GLN A 43 -12.13 3.94 -12.46
N TRP A 44 -13.04 2.97 -12.56
CA TRP A 44 -14.46 3.25 -12.81
C TRP A 44 -15.09 4.06 -11.68
N LEU A 45 -14.71 3.78 -10.43
CA LEU A 45 -15.13 4.56 -9.27
C LEU A 45 -14.62 6.01 -9.36
N CYS A 46 -13.33 6.21 -9.67
CA CYS A 46 -12.75 7.55 -9.83
C CYS A 46 -13.45 8.35 -10.93
N VAL A 47 -13.73 7.70 -12.07
CA VAL A 47 -14.42 8.32 -13.20
C VAL A 47 -15.87 8.62 -12.85
N ALA A 48 -16.57 7.75 -12.13
CA ALA A 48 -17.94 7.98 -11.67
C ALA A 48 -18.02 9.21 -10.75
N PHE A 49 -17.13 9.31 -9.75
CA PHE A 49 -17.06 10.49 -8.88
C PHE A 49 -16.76 11.77 -9.67
N THR A 50 -15.77 11.70 -10.56
CA THR A 50 -15.36 12.82 -11.39
C THR A 50 -16.49 13.27 -12.33
N ALA A 51 -17.26 12.31 -12.88
CA ALA A 51 -18.40 12.56 -13.76
C ALA A 51 -19.63 13.12 -13.02
N ALA A 52 -19.81 12.75 -11.76
CA ALA A 52 -20.88 13.27 -10.90
C ALA A 52 -20.61 14.70 -10.40
N ASP A 53 -19.38 15.19 -10.52
CA ASP A 53 -18.98 16.53 -10.09
C ASP A 53 -19.63 17.64 -10.95
N PRO A 54 -20.51 18.48 -10.38
CA PRO A 54 -21.13 19.60 -11.08
C PRO A 54 -20.11 20.64 -11.58
N GLY A 55 -18.96 20.76 -10.90
CA GLY A 55 -17.86 21.66 -11.26
C GLY A 55 -17.07 21.21 -12.49
N ASN A 56 -17.29 19.97 -12.96
CA ASN A 56 -16.47 19.36 -13.99
C ASN A 56 -17.14 19.29 -15.38
N ARG A 57 -17.89 20.34 -15.77
CA ARG A 57 -18.56 20.51 -17.09
C ARG A 57 -17.59 20.67 -18.28
N GLY A 58 -16.62 19.77 -18.42
CA GLY A 58 -15.66 19.77 -19.53
C GLY A 58 -14.49 20.74 -19.38
N ARG A 59 -14.34 21.41 -18.24
CA ARG A 59 -13.26 22.40 -18.00
C ARG A 59 -11.90 21.77 -17.64
N ASN A 60 -11.89 20.52 -17.16
CA ASN A 60 -10.69 19.84 -16.65
C ASN A 60 -10.27 18.62 -17.47
N GLU A 61 -10.22 18.77 -18.80
CA GLU A 61 -9.90 17.64 -19.69
C GLU A 61 -8.53 17.02 -19.42
N LYS A 62 -7.51 17.87 -19.21
CA LYS A 62 -6.13 17.41 -19.00
C LYS A 62 -6.00 16.60 -17.70
N PRO A 63 -6.49 17.09 -16.54
CA PRO A 63 -6.47 16.29 -15.31
C PRO A 63 -7.30 15.00 -15.39
N ILE A 64 -8.46 15.00 -16.07
CA ILE A 64 -9.25 13.77 -16.26
C ILE A 64 -8.45 12.72 -17.04
N ARG A 65 -7.79 13.14 -18.13
CA ARG A 65 -6.94 12.23 -18.90
C ARG A 65 -5.79 11.68 -18.06
N LEU A 66 -5.18 12.49 -17.19
CA LEU A 66 -4.16 12.00 -16.26
C LEU A 66 -4.71 10.89 -15.35
N VAL A 67 -5.89 11.10 -14.73
CA VAL A 67 -6.52 10.08 -13.87
C VAL A 67 -6.79 8.78 -14.63
N LEU A 68 -7.24 8.87 -15.89
CA LEU A 68 -7.49 7.69 -16.74
C LEU A 68 -6.24 6.88 -17.06
N TRP A 69 -5.05 7.51 -17.12
CA TRP A 69 -3.81 6.84 -17.50
C TRP A 69 -2.92 6.44 -16.32
N ILE A 70 -3.15 6.98 -15.12
CA ILE A 70 -2.46 6.53 -13.89
C ILE A 70 -2.79 5.06 -13.58
N MET A 71 -4.07 4.66 -13.63
CA MET A 71 -4.48 3.29 -13.26
C MET A 71 -3.89 2.21 -14.19
N PRO A 72 -3.91 2.36 -15.53
CA PRO A 72 -3.17 1.46 -16.42
C PRO A 72 -1.67 1.40 -16.15
N ALA A 73 -1.02 2.55 -15.90
CA ALA A 73 0.41 2.60 -15.61
C ALA A 73 0.76 1.85 -14.31
N VAL A 74 -0.05 2.03 -13.26
CA VAL A 74 0.09 1.31 -11.99
C VAL A 74 -0.15 -0.20 -12.18
N SER A 75 -1.15 -0.58 -12.98
CA SER A 75 -1.41 -2.00 -13.30
C SER A 75 -0.18 -2.65 -13.93
N PHE A 76 0.38 -2.03 -14.98
CA PHE A 76 1.57 -2.54 -15.65
C PHE A 76 2.79 -2.59 -14.72
N LEU A 77 3.00 -1.56 -13.91
CA LEU A 77 4.12 -1.52 -12.97
C LEU A 77 4.03 -2.67 -11.95
N CYS A 78 2.88 -2.81 -11.29
CA CYS A 78 2.68 -3.82 -10.25
C CYS A 78 2.76 -5.23 -10.85
N SER A 79 2.09 -5.47 -11.98
CA SER A 79 2.16 -6.77 -12.65
C SER A 79 3.57 -7.08 -13.14
N GLY A 80 4.29 -6.12 -13.72
CA GLY A 80 5.66 -6.29 -14.18
C GLY A 80 6.63 -6.68 -13.06
N ILE A 81 6.50 -6.05 -11.88
CA ILE A 81 7.25 -6.43 -10.68
C ILE A 81 6.94 -7.88 -10.31
N LEU A 82 5.67 -8.27 -10.28
CA LEU A 82 5.26 -9.62 -9.90
C LEU A 82 5.75 -10.68 -10.89
N TYR A 83 5.68 -10.43 -12.20
CA TYR A 83 6.24 -11.32 -13.22
C TYR A 83 7.76 -11.49 -13.07
N ALA A 84 8.48 -10.39 -12.82
CA ALA A 84 9.92 -10.45 -12.64
C ALA A 84 10.29 -11.25 -11.38
N LEU A 85 9.56 -11.05 -10.27
CA LEU A 85 9.76 -11.82 -9.05
C LEU A 85 9.45 -13.32 -9.26
N SER A 86 8.38 -13.67 -9.99
CA SER A 86 8.09 -15.08 -10.31
C SER A 86 9.12 -15.72 -11.24
N ALA A 87 9.80 -14.92 -12.08
CA ALA A 87 10.91 -15.40 -12.90
C ALA A 87 12.21 -15.57 -12.10
N GLY A 88 12.19 -15.37 -10.78
CA GLY A 88 13.36 -15.50 -9.91
C GLY A 88 14.30 -14.29 -9.93
N LEU A 89 13.92 -13.17 -10.57
CA LEU A 89 14.74 -11.96 -10.58
C LEU A 89 14.74 -11.30 -9.20
N SER A 90 15.93 -11.04 -8.68
CA SER A 90 16.11 -10.28 -7.44
C SER A 90 15.98 -8.78 -7.70
N LEU A 91 14.76 -8.26 -7.56
CA LEU A 91 14.48 -6.83 -7.69
C LEU A 91 14.33 -6.17 -6.32
N SER A 92 14.94 -4.98 -6.14
CA SER A 92 14.60 -4.12 -5.01
C SER A 92 13.28 -3.41 -5.28
N VAL A 93 12.19 -4.05 -4.85
CA VAL A 93 10.81 -3.54 -5.01
C VAL A 93 10.69 -2.14 -4.41
N GLY A 94 11.27 -1.91 -3.22
CA GLY A 94 11.22 -0.61 -2.56
C GLY A 94 11.81 0.53 -3.41
N ARG A 95 12.94 0.29 -4.10
CA ARG A 95 13.55 1.29 -4.98
C ARG A 95 12.72 1.55 -6.23
N ILE A 96 12.23 0.50 -6.89
CA ILE A 96 11.39 0.62 -8.09
C ILE A 96 10.11 1.40 -7.75
N THR A 97 9.45 1.04 -6.65
CA THR A 97 8.24 1.73 -6.18
C THR A 97 8.52 3.19 -5.83
N THR A 98 9.64 3.48 -5.17
CA THR A 98 10.04 4.86 -4.82
C THR A 98 10.27 5.71 -6.07
N LEU A 99 10.98 5.18 -7.07
CA LEU A 99 11.19 5.84 -8.37
C LEU A 99 9.88 6.11 -9.10
N ALA A 100 9.00 5.09 -9.18
CA ALA A 100 7.71 5.21 -9.82
C ALA A 100 6.81 6.24 -9.12
N LEU A 101 6.82 6.28 -7.79
CA LEU A 101 6.07 7.24 -7.00
C LEU A 101 6.54 8.68 -7.25
N GLY A 102 7.86 8.90 -7.28
CA GLY A 102 8.43 10.20 -7.60
C GLY A 102 8.08 10.68 -9.02
N LEU A 103 8.13 9.78 -10.00
CA LEU A 103 7.69 10.06 -11.38
C LEU A 103 6.20 10.43 -11.43
N MET A 104 5.36 9.71 -10.68
CA MET A 104 3.94 10.02 -10.57
C MET A 104 3.71 11.41 -9.97
N PHE A 105 4.46 11.81 -8.94
CA PHE A 105 4.38 13.16 -8.38
C PHE A 105 4.80 14.25 -9.37
N ILE A 106 5.85 14.01 -10.17
CA ILE A 106 6.23 14.91 -11.27
C ILE A 106 5.10 15.04 -12.29
N ALA A 107 4.48 13.93 -12.68
CA ALA A 107 3.36 13.93 -13.62
C ALA A 107 2.17 14.72 -13.05
N ILE A 108 1.78 14.47 -11.80
CA ILE A 108 0.68 15.19 -11.14
C ILE A 108 1.02 16.69 -11.01
N GLY A 109 2.23 17.04 -10.59
CA GLY A 109 2.69 18.41 -10.46
C GLY A 109 2.59 19.21 -11.77
N ASN A 110 2.88 18.57 -12.90
CA ASN A 110 2.73 19.19 -14.23
C ASN A 110 1.28 19.42 -14.67
N TYR A 111 0.31 18.79 -14.00
CA TYR A 111 -1.11 18.91 -14.30
C TYR A 111 -1.88 19.76 -13.28
N LEU A 112 -1.40 19.87 -12.04
CA LEU A 112 -2.04 20.69 -10.99
C LEU A 112 -2.35 22.12 -11.47
N PRO A 113 -1.45 22.89 -12.10
CA PRO A 113 -1.75 24.26 -12.55
C PRO A 113 -2.83 24.35 -13.64
N LYS A 114 -3.16 23.22 -14.29
CA LYS A 114 -4.17 23.12 -15.35
C LYS A 114 -5.55 22.72 -14.78
N CYS A 115 -5.63 22.37 -13.50
CA CYS A 115 -6.89 22.09 -12.81
C CYS A 115 -7.64 23.40 -12.57
N ARG A 116 -8.81 23.57 -13.19
CA ARG A 116 -9.79 24.58 -12.81
C ARG A 116 -10.57 24.11 -11.58
N ARG A 117 -11.10 25.06 -10.82
CA ARG A 117 -11.89 24.81 -9.61
C ARG A 117 -12.99 23.79 -9.85
N ASN A 118 -12.97 22.74 -9.05
CA ASN A 118 -13.91 21.62 -9.09
C ASN A 118 -13.89 20.91 -7.72
N TYR A 119 -14.81 19.99 -7.47
CA TYR A 119 -14.97 19.35 -6.16
C TYR A 119 -14.30 17.96 -6.07
N THR A 120 -13.69 17.47 -7.15
CA THR A 120 -13.15 16.10 -7.24
C THR A 120 -11.63 16.02 -7.37
N ILE A 121 -11.01 16.83 -8.22
CA ILE A 121 -9.60 16.79 -8.59
C ILE A 121 -8.87 18.06 -8.09
N GLY A 122 -7.78 17.87 -7.36
CA GLY A 122 -6.90 18.95 -6.90
C GLY A 122 -6.76 19.01 -5.38
N ILE A 123 -6.18 20.11 -4.89
CA ILE A 123 -6.00 20.39 -3.46
C ILE A 123 -7.28 21.03 -2.91
N LYS A 124 -8.09 20.21 -2.24
CA LYS A 124 -9.47 20.54 -1.83
C LYS A 124 -9.55 21.06 -0.41
N VAL A 125 -8.90 22.19 -0.17
CA VAL A 125 -9.03 22.93 1.09
C VAL A 125 -10.22 23.89 0.99
N THR A 126 -11.00 23.99 2.07
CA THR A 126 -12.28 24.72 2.08
C THR A 126 -12.13 26.16 1.56
N TRP A 127 -11.08 26.86 1.95
CA TRP A 127 -10.83 28.23 1.49
C TRP A 127 -10.38 28.33 0.02
N ALA A 128 -9.69 27.33 -0.53
CA ALA A 128 -9.34 27.33 -1.96
C ALA A 128 -10.57 27.07 -2.85
N LEU A 129 -11.53 26.30 -2.35
CA LEU A 129 -12.81 26.09 -3.05
C LEU A 129 -13.69 27.35 -3.03
N ALA A 130 -13.50 28.25 -2.06
CA ALA A 130 -14.27 29.48 -1.93
C ALA A 130 -13.74 30.64 -2.81
N SER A 131 -12.59 30.49 -3.47
CA SER A 131 -12.04 31.53 -4.34
C SER A 131 -11.26 30.95 -5.52
N ASP A 132 -11.66 31.29 -6.75
CA ASP A 132 -10.94 30.90 -7.97
C ASP A 132 -9.50 31.41 -8.00
N GLU A 133 -9.25 32.57 -7.40
CA GLU A 133 -7.90 33.15 -7.35
C GLU A 133 -6.98 32.34 -6.43
N ASN A 134 -7.45 32.02 -5.21
CA ASN A 134 -6.72 31.14 -4.29
C ASN A 134 -6.52 29.74 -4.89
N TRP A 135 -7.54 29.20 -5.57
CA TRP A 135 -7.44 27.93 -6.28
C TRP A 135 -6.29 27.93 -7.29
N ASN A 136 -6.27 28.91 -8.20
CA ASN A 136 -5.26 29.00 -9.26
C ASN A 136 -3.86 29.25 -8.68
N ALA A 137 -3.74 30.13 -7.69
CA ALA A 137 -2.47 30.43 -7.03
C ALA A 137 -1.90 29.19 -6.33
N THR A 138 -2.75 28.49 -5.57
CA THR A 138 -2.38 27.26 -4.84
C THR A 138 -1.95 26.16 -5.80
N HIS A 139 -2.71 25.91 -6.86
CA HIS A 139 -2.39 24.83 -7.80
C HIS A 139 -1.16 25.12 -8.67
N ARG A 140 -0.90 26.41 -8.99
CA ARG A 140 0.34 26.82 -9.68
C ARG A 140 1.56 26.63 -8.78
N PHE A 141 1.45 27.00 -7.51
CA PHE A 141 2.52 26.78 -6.54
C PHE A 141 2.74 25.29 -6.26
N ALA A 142 1.65 24.54 -6.04
CA ALA A 142 1.67 23.10 -5.83
C ALA A 142 2.33 22.36 -6.99
N GLY A 143 2.08 22.78 -8.24
CA GLY A 143 2.73 22.17 -9.39
C GLY A 143 4.25 22.19 -9.31
N LYS A 144 4.85 23.31 -8.87
CA LYS A 144 6.31 23.41 -8.65
C LYS A 144 6.77 22.51 -7.51
N VAL A 145 6.06 22.56 -6.38
CA VAL A 145 6.39 21.78 -5.17
C VAL A 145 6.33 20.27 -5.47
N TRP A 146 5.32 19.82 -6.20
CA TRP A 146 5.14 18.41 -6.56
C TRP A 146 6.17 17.92 -7.57
N VAL A 147 6.57 18.76 -8.53
CA VAL A 147 7.67 18.41 -9.46
C VAL A 147 9.00 18.30 -8.71
N ILE A 148 9.37 19.32 -7.94
CA ILE A 148 10.63 19.33 -7.18
C ILE A 148 10.66 18.19 -6.16
N GLY A 149 9.57 18.02 -5.41
CA GLY A 149 9.47 16.96 -4.42
C GLY A 149 9.40 15.57 -5.04
N GLY A 150 8.80 15.41 -6.22
CA GLY A 150 8.84 14.16 -6.98
C GLY A 150 10.27 13.78 -7.38
N VAL A 151 11.08 14.76 -7.84
CA VAL A 151 12.52 14.54 -8.10
C VAL A 151 13.25 14.16 -6.82
N ALA A 152 12.99 14.86 -5.70
CA ALA A 152 13.60 14.53 -4.41
C ALA A 152 13.24 13.12 -3.92
N VAL A 153 11.99 12.68 -4.10
CA VAL A 153 11.55 11.31 -3.80
C VAL A 153 12.25 10.29 -4.70
N MET A 154 12.46 10.59 -5.99
CA MET A 154 13.25 9.71 -6.85
C MET A 154 14.69 9.57 -6.37
N LEU A 155 15.32 10.66 -5.92
CA LEU A 155 16.66 10.63 -5.35
C LEU A 155 16.72 9.82 -4.05
N ALA A 156 15.62 9.76 -3.28
CA ALA A 156 15.52 8.91 -2.10
C ALA A 156 15.61 7.39 -2.42
N ALA A 157 15.42 6.98 -3.68
CA ALA A 157 15.65 5.59 -4.09
C ALA A 157 17.13 5.17 -3.99
N LEU A 158 18.06 6.13 -3.92
CA LEU A 158 19.49 5.88 -3.71
C LEU A 158 19.81 5.52 -2.25
N LEU A 159 18.88 5.77 -1.32
CA LEU A 159 19.06 5.44 0.10
C LEU A 159 18.98 3.91 0.33
N PRO A 160 19.48 3.43 1.49
CA PRO A 160 19.27 2.05 1.92
C PRO A 160 17.78 1.68 1.98
N GLU A 161 17.47 0.39 1.79
CA GLU A 161 16.11 -0.12 1.58
C GLU A 161 15.13 0.10 2.75
N GLY A 162 15.64 0.34 3.96
CA GLY A 162 14.79 0.74 5.11
C GLY A 162 14.42 2.22 5.11
N TRP A 163 15.26 3.08 4.53
CA TRP A 163 15.09 4.54 4.56
C TRP A 163 14.39 5.09 3.32
N ASN A 164 14.48 4.41 2.17
CA ASN A 164 13.88 4.87 0.92
C ASN A 164 12.35 5.03 1.01
N ILE A 165 11.63 4.04 1.54
CA ILE A 165 10.16 4.06 1.69
C ILE A 165 9.76 5.11 2.71
N ALA A 166 10.46 5.20 3.85
CA ALA A 166 10.19 6.21 4.87
C ALA A 166 10.38 7.63 4.31
N ALA A 167 11.46 7.86 3.54
CA ALA A 167 11.71 9.13 2.86
C ALA A 167 10.65 9.44 1.79
N ALA A 168 10.19 8.43 1.05
CA ALA A 168 9.12 8.60 0.06
C ALA A 168 7.79 9.00 0.71
N VAL A 169 7.41 8.35 1.81
CA VAL A 169 6.21 8.68 2.60
C VAL A 169 6.32 10.08 3.19
N LEU A 170 7.45 10.42 3.82
CA LEU A 170 7.69 11.75 4.36
C LEU A 170 7.63 12.83 3.25
N GLY A 171 8.27 12.56 2.11
CA GLY A 171 8.24 13.43 0.94
C GLY A 171 6.81 13.68 0.47
N ALA A 172 5.99 12.63 0.34
CA ALA A 172 4.57 12.73 -0.04
C ALA A 172 3.75 13.61 0.94
N VAL A 173 4.01 13.49 2.25
CA VAL A 173 3.38 14.33 3.27
C VAL A 173 3.82 15.79 3.09
N VAL A 174 5.12 16.04 2.99
CA VAL A 174 5.68 17.40 2.88
C VAL A 174 5.15 18.12 1.64
N ILE A 175 5.16 17.48 0.46
CA ILE A 175 4.66 18.10 -0.79
C ILE A 175 3.14 18.36 -0.77
N SER A 176 2.39 17.68 0.11
CA SER A 176 0.95 17.87 0.28
C SER A 176 0.62 18.98 1.30
N VAL A 177 1.41 19.05 2.38
CA VAL A 177 1.25 20.06 3.44
C VAL A 177 1.67 21.45 2.97
N ILE A 178 2.80 21.58 2.24
CA ILE A 178 3.33 22.86 1.80
C ILE A 178 2.29 23.70 1.01
N PRO A 179 1.61 23.16 -0.03
CA PRO A 179 0.58 23.90 -0.75
C PRO A 179 -0.65 24.23 0.10
N THR A 180 -0.99 23.38 1.06
CA THR A 180 -2.11 23.61 2.00
C THR A 180 -1.82 24.82 2.88
N VAL A 181 -0.61 24.91 3.44
CA VAL A 181 -0.16 26.08 4.21
C VAL A 181 -0.13 27.34 3.36
N TYR A 182 0.40 27.25 2.14
CA TYR A 182 0.37 28.37 1.18
C TYR A 182 -1.05 28.89 0.94
N SER A 183 -1.99 27.96 0.69
CA SER A 183 -3.39 28.29 0.43
C SER A 183 -4.06 28.95 1.64
N TYR A 184 -3.73 28.51 2.86
CA TYR A 184 -4.23 29.13 4.09
C TYR A 184 -3.71 30.56 4.28
N ARG A 185 -2.42 30.78 4.01
CA ARG A 185 -1.84 32.13 4.05
C ARG A 185 -2.47 33.04 3.01
N TYR A 186 -2.73 32.53 1.81
CA TYR A 186 -3.45 33.26 0.77
C TYR A 186 -4.84 33.67 1.24
N TYR A 187 -5.61 32.72 1.81
CA TYR A 187 -6.94 32.95 2.37
C TYR A 187 -6.95 34.01 3.47
N LYS A 188 -6.00 33.96 4.42
CA LYS A 188 -5.87 34.99 5.46
C LYS A 188 -5.61 36.38 4.87
N GLY A 189 -4.84 36.45 3.77
CA GLY A 189 -4.64 37.68 3.01
C GLY A 189 -5.94 38.20 2.38
N GLN A 190 -6.76 37.31 1.79
CA GLN A 190 -8.07 37.69 1.22
C GLN A 190 -9.03 38.24 2.27
N LEU A 191 -9.10 37.59 3.44
CA LEU A 191 -9.91 38.06 4.56
C LEU A 191 -9.44 39.42 5.08
N ALA A 192 -8.13 39.65 5.18
CA ALA A 192 -7.58 40.93 5.62
C ALA A 192 -7.89 42.09 4.64
N ARG A 193 -8.11 41.77 3.35
CA ARG A 193 -8.53 42.72 2.32
C ARG A 193 -10.05 42.90 2.23
N GLY A 194 -10.83 42.16 3.02
CA GLY A 194 -12.29 42.21 2.98
C GLY A 194 -12.90 41.61 1.71
N GLU A 195 -12.20 40.70 1.01
CA GLU A 195 -12.72 40.05 -0.20
C GLU A 195 -13.90 39.12 0.15
N ALA A 196 -14.97 39.22 -0.64
CA ALA A 196 -16.10 38.29 -0.55
C ALA A 196 -15.70 36.92 -1.09
N LEU A 197 -16.06 35.85 -0.36
CA LEU A 197 -15.76 34.48 -0.70
C LEU A 197 -17.02 33.74 -1.14
N ASP A 198 -16.88 32.86 -2.14
CA ASP A 198 -17.99 32.06 -2.62
C ASP A 198 -18.45 31.08 -1.53
N PRO A 199 -19.77 30.93 -1.32
CA PRO A 199 -20.29 29.94 -0.39
C PRO A 199 -19.93 28.53 -0.87
N LEU A 200 -19.45 27.70 0.06
CA LEU A 200 -19.11 26.31 -0.24
C LEU A 200 -20.39 25.51 -0.49
N PRO A 201 -20.40 24.60 -1.48
CA PRO A 201 -21.52 23.68 -1.61
C PRO A 201 -21.57 22.79 -0.37
N THR A 202 -22.70 22.80 0.31
CA THR A 202 -22.96 21.90 1.42
C THR A 202 -23.38 20.55 0.85
N LEU A 203 -22.67 19.49 1.22
CA LEU A 203 -23.14 18.13 0.94
C LEU A 203 -24.49 17.93 1.66
N PRO A 204 -25.51 17.36 1.01
CA PRO A 204 -26.75 17.01 1.71
C PRO A 204 -26.42 16.11 2.89
N SER A 205 -26.98 16.39 4.08
CA SER A 205 -26.52 15.79 5.34
C SER A 205 -26.49 14.26 5.33
N ARG A 206 -27.39 13.62 4.56
CA ARG A 206 -27.43 12.15 4.38
C ARG A 206 -26.14 11.58 3.77
N TYR A 207 -25.58 12.23 2.74
CA TYR A 207 -24.38 11.74 2.06
C TYR A 207 -23.12 12.02 2.88
N GLY A 208 -23.08 13.16 3.58
CA GLY A 208 -22.02 13.45 4.56
C GLY A 208 -21.99 12.41 5.68
N LYS A 209 -23.15 12.03 6.22
CA LYS A 209 -23.28 10.96 7.23
C LYS A 209 -22.83 9.60 6.70
N ILE A 210 -23.26 9.20 5.51
CA ILE A 210 -22.84 7.93 4.89
C ILE A 210 -21.32 7.91 4.67
N ALA A 211 -20.75 8.98 4.12
CA ALA A 211 -19.31 9.09 3.89
C ALA A 211 -18.52 9.04 5.21
N ALA A 212 -18.99 9.72 6.26
CA ALA A 212 -18.38 9.66 7.58
C ALA A 212 -18.44 8.26 8.19
N VAL A 213 -19.59 7.59 8.13
CA VAL A 213 -19.75 6.21 8.61
C VAL A 213 -18.85 5.25 7.84
N ALA A 214 -18.78 5.39 6.51
CA ALA A 214 -17.89 4.57 5.68
C ALA A 214 -16.41 4.82 6.02
N ALA A 215 -16.00 6.08 6.18
CA ALA A 215 -14.64 6.43 6.57
C ALA A 215 -14.26 5.88 7.95
N ILE A 216 -15.16 5.99 8.93
CA ILE A 216 -14.98 5.42 10.26
C ILE A 216 -14.92 3.88 10.17
N GLY A 217 -15.79 3.25 9.40
CA GLY A 217 -15.79 1.81 9.18
C GLY A 217 -14.48 1.31 8.57
N ILE A 218 -13.96 2.01 7.55
CA ILE A 218 -12.66 1.70 6.94
C ILE A 218 -11.53 1.90 7.97
N ALA A 219 -11.53 3.01 8.72
CA ALA A 219 -10.51 3.28 9.72
C ALA A 219 -10.51 2.22 10.83
N VAL A 220 -11.70 1.82 11.31
CA VAL A 220 -11.87 0.73 12.29
C VAL A 220 -11.40 -0.59 11.71
N PHE A 221 -11.78 -0.92 10.48
CA PHE A 221 -11.32 -2.15 9.81
C PHE A 221 -9.79 -2.20 9.68
N VAL A 222 -9.17 -1.10 9.24
CA VAL A 222 -7.71 -0.98 9.12
C VAL A 222 -7.05 -1.08 10.50
N ALA A 223 -7.59 -0.41 11.53
CA ALA A 223 -7.08 -0.52 12.88
C ALA A 223 -7.17 -1.96 13.41
N VAL A 224 -8.29 -2.65 13.19
CA VAL A 224 -8.45 -4.06 13.54
C VAL A 224 -7.39 -4.90 12.82
N MET A 225 -7.23 -4.75 11.50
CA MET A 225 -6.21 -5.49 10.73
C MET A 225 -4.77 -5.21 11.20
N LEU A 226 -4.47 -3.97 11.63
CA LEU A 226 -3.13 -3.56 12.05
C LEU A 226 -2.76 -3.99 13.48
N PHE A 227 -3.74 -4.01 14.39
CA PHE A 227 -3.51 -4.21 15.83
C PHE A 227 -4.09 -5.50 16.39
N THR A 228 -4.81 -6.29 15.60
CA THR A 228 -5.34 -7.59 16.02
C THR A 228 -4.70 -8.73 15.24
N GLY A 229 -5.02 -9.95 15.66
CA GLY A 229 -4.48 -11.17 15.11
C GLY A 229 -3.61 -11.93 16.10
N LYS A 230 -3.49 -13.21 15.82
CA LYS A 230 -2.75 -14.21 16.59
C LYS A 230 -2.04 -15.18 15.66
N VAL A 231 -0.92 -15.70 16.14
CA VAL A 231 -0.28 -16.90 15.60
C VAL A 231 -0.69 -18.06 16.48
N GLU A 232 -1.27 -19.10 15.90
CA GLU A 232 -1.63 -20.32 16.62
C GLU A 232 -0.93 -21.52 16.00
N THR A 233 -0.31 -22.32 16.86
CA THR A 233 0.30 -23.59 16.48
C THR A 233 -0.53 -24.73 17.05
N SER A 234 -1.15 -25.50 16.18
CA SER A 234 -1.90 -26.71 16.53
C SER A 234 -1.04 -27.94 16.29
N PHE A 235 -0.97 -28.83 17.28
CA PHE A 235 -0.18 -30.05 17.22
C PHE A 235 -1.12 -31.23 16.99
N GLY A 236 -0.91 -31.97 15.90
CA GLY A 236 -1.53 -33.26 15.64
C GLY A 236 -0.58 -34.41 15.98
N ASP A 237 -0.96 -35.62 15.60
CA ASP A 237 -0.20 -36.85 15.91
C ASP A 237 1.11 -36.92 15.12
N ASP A 238 1.07 -36.64 13.81
CA ASP A 238 2.23 -36.76 12.90
C ASP A 238 2.77 -35.41 12.38
N SER A 239 2.03 -34.31 12.61
CA SER A 239 2.39 -32.99 12.10
C SER A 239 1.90 -31.87 13.00
N PHE A 240 2.51 -30.70 12.88
CA PHE A 240 2.01 -29.46 13.47
C PHE A 240 1.62 -28.46 12.37
N THR A 241 0.59 -27.67 12.65
CA THR A 241 0.10 -26.63 11.74
C THR A 241 0.19 -25.27 12.41
N VAL A 242 0.88 -24.33 11.75
CA VAL A 242 0.97 -22.94 12.18
C VAL A 242 0.00 -22.12 11.35
N ARG A 243 -0.90 -21.39 12.01
CA ARG A 243 -1.86 -20.49 11.38
C ARG A 243 -1.62 -19.07 11.88
N GLY A 244 -1.44 -18.16 10.94
CA GLY A 244 -1.43 -16.73 11.22
C GLY A 244 -2.77 -16.11 10.90
N SER A 245 -3.27 -15.22 11.76
CA SER A 245 -4.45 -14.43 11.41
C SER A 245 -4.18 -13.60 10.16
N PHE A 246 -5.14 -13.58 9.23
CA PHE A 246 -5.05 -12.87 7.95
C PHE A 246 -3.98 -13.39 6.97
N TYR A 247 -3.39 -14.55 7.25
CA TYR A 247 -2.42 -15.22 6.37
C TYR A 247 -2.70 -16.73 6.30
N GLY A 248 -2.20 -17.40 5.26
CA GLY A 248 -2.35 -18.85 5.12
C GLY A 248 -1.69 -19.61 6.28
N GLY A 249 -2.17 -20.82 6.54
CA GLY A 249 -1.51 -21.75 7.45
C GLY A 249 -0.49 -22.62 6.73
N GLN A 250 0.53 -23.08 7.45
CA GLN A 250 1.51 -24.05 6.98
C GLN A 250 1.49 -25.26 7.89
N THR A 251 1.44 -26.46 7.30
CA THR A 251 1.55 -27.73 8.02
C THR A 251 2.94 -28.32 7.76
N VAL A 252 3.58 -28.80 8.83
CA VAL A 252 4.92 -29.37 8.83
C VAL A 252 4.87 -30.73 9.52
N SER A 253 5.36 -31.77 8.83
CA SER A 253 5.50 -33.12 9.40
C SER A 253 6.63 -33.16 10.43
N TYR A 254 6.46 -33.88 11.53
CA TYR A 254 7.54 -34.02 12.52
C TYR A 254 8.76 -34.75 11.96
N THR A 255 8.57 -35.65 10.99
CA THR A 255 9.64 -36.36 10.29
C THR A 255 10.54 -35.46 9.46
N ASP A 256 10.05 -34.27 9.08
CA ASP A 256 10.78 -33.33 8.23
C ASP A 256 11.61 -32.34 9.07
N VAL A 257 11.53 -32.42 10.40
CA VAL A 257 12.23 -31.53 11.33
C VAL A 257 13.57 -32.14 11.73
N ASP A 258 14.66 -31.48 11.35
CA ASP A 258 16.02 -31.91 11.71
C ASP A 258 16.41 -31.44 13.11
N SER A 259 16.10 -30.18 13.43
CA SER A 259 16.41 -29.58 14.73
C SER A 259 15.52 -28.39 15.05
N VAL A 260 15.36 -28.15 16.34
CA VAL A 260 14.63 -27.00 16.88
C VAL A 260 15.56 -26.22 17.81
N GLU A 261 15.69 -24.91 17.59
CA GLU A 261 16.55 -24.00 18.37
C GLU A 261 15.68 -22.90 19.01
N LEU A 262 15.93 -22.58 20.28
CA LEU A 262 15.38 -21.40 20.94
C LEU A 262 16.41 -20.27 20.89
N ARG A 263 16.01 -19.11 20.35
CA ARG A 263 16.83 -17.90 20.31
C ARG A 263 16.21 -16.78 21.11
N GLU A 264 17.02 -16.11 21.91
CA GLU A 264 16.65 -14.87 22.59
C GLU A 264 16.68 -13.70 21.59
N GLY A 265 15.63 -12.89 21.61
CA GLY A 265 15.46 -11.72 20.75
C GLY A 265 14.82 -11.99 19.39
N ASP A 266 14.68 -10.90 18.62
CA ASP A 266 14.16 -10.93 17.25
C ASP A 266 15.25 -11.32 16.25
N ILE A 267 14.89 -12.14 15.28
CA ILE A 267 15.76 -12.52 14.18
C ILE A 267 15.61 -11.47 13.07
N PRO A 268 16.68 -10.72 12.74
CA PRO A 268 16.62 -9.70 11.70
C PRO A 268 16.42 -10.34 10.33
N GLY A 269 15.53 -9.76 9.54
CA GLY A 269 15.31 -10.17 8.15
C GLY A 269 14.39 -9.20 7.41
N THR A 270 14.60 -9.11 6.10
CA THR A 270 13.78 -8.28 5.22
C THR A 270 12.61 -9.09 4.71
N ARG A 271 11.39 -8.59 4.89
CA ARG A 271 10.17 -9.25 4.38
C ARG A 271 10.16 -9.19 2.85
N VAL A 272 10.04 -10.35 2.21
CA VAL A 272 9.88 -10.50 0.76
C VAL A 272 8.39 -10.53 0.39
N PHE A 273 7.60 -11.31 1.13
CA PHE A 273 6.17 -11.47 0.90
C PHE A 273 5.43 -11.80 2.19
N GLY A 274 4.15 -11.43 2.29
CA GLY A 274 3.28 -11.78 3.41
C GLY A 274 2.74 -10.59 4.19
N VAL A 275 2.27 -10.85 5.42
CA VAL A 275 1.56 -9.88 6.26
C VAL A 275 2.53 -9.16 7.19
N GLY A 276 2.43 -7.83 7.20
CA GLY A 276 3.07 -6.96 8.18
C GLY A 276 2.07 -6.08 8.86
N SER A 277 1.85 -6.31 10.14
CA SER A 277 1.06 -5.43 11.00
C SER A 277 1.90 -4.95 12.18
N PHE A 278 1.36 -4.07 13.01
CA PHE A 278 2.02 -3.68 14.26
C PHE A 278 1.98 -4.79 15.31
N ARG A 279 1.31 -5.90 15.00
CA ARG A 279 1.19 -7.06 15.87
C ARG A 279 1.86 -8.32 15.33
N LEU A 280 1.87 -8.52 14.00
CA LEU A 280 2.29 -9.78 13.36
C LEU A 280 3.25 -9.56 12.19
N LEU A 281 4.21 -10.47 12.04
CA LEU A 281 5.13 -10.58 10.91
C LEU A 281 5.06 -11.99 10.35
N LEU A 282 4.32 -12.16 9.25
CA LEU A 282 4.00 -13.46 8.66
C LEU A 282 4.43 -13.50 7.19
N GLY A 283 4.95 -14.64 6.74
CA GLY A 283 5.26 -14.91 5.34
C GLY A 283 6.73 -15.18 5.08
N THR A 284 7.22 -14.78 3.91
CA THR A 284 8.58 -15.09 3.44
C THR A 284 9.53 -13.93 3.71
N PHE A 285 10.66 -14.24 4.33
CA PHE A 285 11.71 -13.31 4.73
C PHE A 285 13.05 -13.73 4.16
N ARG A 286 13.98 -12.78 4.11
CA ARG A 286 15.36 -13.02 3.70
C ARG A 286 16.35 -12.37 4.65
N ASN A 287 17.38 -13.11 5.04
CA ASN A 287 18.53 -12.60 5.79
C ASN A 287 19.84 -13.24 5.30
N GLN A 288 20.97 -12.80 5.88
CA GLN A 288 22.29 -13.34 5.51
C GLN A 288 22.53 -14.75 6.06
N GLU A 289 21.89 -15.10 7.17
CA GLU A 289 22.13 -16.34 7.90
C GLU A 289 21.38 -17.54 7.28
N PHE A 290 20.08 -17.39 7.05
CA PHE A 290 19.18 -18.47 6.59
C PHE A 290 18.86 -18.37 5.09
N GLY A 291 19.33 -17.33 4.41
CA GLY A 291 18.88 -17.06 3.04
C GLY A 291 17.39 -16.72 3.04
N THR A 292 16.57 -17.50 2.32
CA THR A 292 15.11 -17.29 2.25
C THR A 292 14.40 -18.25 3.21
N TYR A 293 13.61 -17.71 4.14
CA TYR A 293 12.95 -18.48 5.19
C TYR A 293 11.50 -18.04 5.39
N THR A 294 10.70 -18.91 6.03
CA THR A 294 9.31 -18.60 6.38
C THR A 294 9.23 -18.16 7.83
N ARG A 295 8.39 -17.16 8.11
CA ARG A 295 8.24 -16.55 9.43
C ARG A 295 6.78 -16.48 9.82
N TYR A 296 6.47 -16.87 11.05
CA TYR A 296 5.19 -16.69 11.72
C TYR A 296 5.43 -16.19 13.15
N THR A 297 5.66 -14.89 13.29
CA THR A 297 5.95 -14.29 14.61
C THR A 297 5.05 -13.11 14.91
N TYR A 298 5.04 -12.71 16.18
CA TYR A 298 4.60 -11.38 16.58
C TYR A 298 5.61 -10.32 16.12
N TYR A 299 5.22 -9.05 16.12
CA TYR A 299 6.07 -7.92 15.76
C TYR A 299 7.07 -7.65 16.89
N LYS A 300 8.38 -7.74 16.60
CA LYS A 300 9.48 -7.63 17.58
C LYS A 300 9.33 -8.58 18.79
N PRO A 301 9.38 -9.90 18.57
CA PRO A 301 9.27 -10.87 19.66
C PRO A 301 10.52 -10.82 20.56
N GLU A 302 10.33 -11.13 21.85
CA GLU A 302 11.42 -11.23 22.84
C GLU A 302 12.23 -12.52 22.70
N ALA A 303 11.66 -13.54 22.07
CA ALA A 303 12.32 -14.79 21.72
C ALA A 303 11.71 -15.37 20.44
N CYS A 304 12.47 -16.20 19.74
CA CYS A 304 12.03 -16.93 18.55
C CYS A 304 12.39 -18.41 18.65
N VAL A 305 11.54 -19.26 18.10
CA VAL A 305 11.85 -20.67 17.86
C VAL A 305 12.21 -20.84 16.39
N VAL A 306 13.39 -21.39 16.12
CA VAL A 306 13.87 -21.69 14.76
C VAL A 306 13.75 -23.19 14.53
N VAL A 307 13.00 -23.57 13.50
CA VAL A 307 12.81 -24.96 13.10
C VAL A 307 13.54 -25.17 11.77
N HIS A 308 14.51 -26.09 11.78
CA HIS A 308 15.29 -26.47 10.61
C HIS A 308 14.69 -27.71 9.95
N MET A 309 14.48 -27.65 8.63
CA MET A 309 13.87 -28.71 7.81
C MET A 309 14.62 -28.82 6.47
N GLY A 310 15.80 -29.43 6.50
CA GLY A 310 16.77 -29.44 5.41
C GLY A 310 17.16 -28.02 5.00
N ASP A 311 16.90 -27.68 3.75
CA ASP A 311 17.17 -26.33 3.20
C ASP A 311 16.12 -25.28 3.60
N ARG A 312 15.07 -25.66 4.33
CA ARG A 312 13.97 -24.76 4.72
C ARG A 312 14.06 -24.40 6.20
N VAL A 313 13.93 -23.11 6.48
CA VAL A 313 13.89 -22.59 7.87
C VAL A 313 12.52 -21.98 8.15
N LEU A 314 11.95 -22.33 9.29
CA LEU A 314 10.71 -21.77 9.81
C LEU A 314 10.97 -21.08 11.15
N VAL A 315 10.64 -19.79 11.24
CA VAL A 315 10.79 -18.99 12.45
C VAL A 315 9.43 -18.71 13.07
N LEU A 316 9.25 -19.11 14.33
CA LEU A 316 8.00 -19.02 15.08
C LEU A 316 8.17 -18.17 16.34
N SER A 317 7.10 -17.54 16.82
CA SER A 317 7.09 -16.94 18.16
C SER A 317 5.73 -17.07 18.84
N GLY A 318 5.74 -17.17 20.16
CA GLY A 318 4.58 -16.90 21.00
C GLY A 318 4.31 -15.40 21.13
N LYS A 319 3.26 -15.04 21.87
CA LYS A 319 2.91 -13.63 22.14
C LYS A 319 3.99 -12.93 22.97
N ASP A 320 4.51 -13.65 23.97
CA ASP A 320 5.48 -13.19 24.95
C ASP A 320 6.59 -14.28 25.06
N GLU A 321 7.68 -13.99 25.77
CA GLU A 321 8.80 -14.94 25.94
C GLU A 321 8.34 -16.29 26.53
N THR A 322 7.51 -16.28 27.59
CA THR A 322 7.01 -17.50 28.24
C THR A 322 6.26 -18.41 27.26
N GLN A 323 5.38 -17.84 26.42
CA GLN A 323 4.65 -18.60 25.41
C GLN A 323 5.57 -19.15 24.31
N THR A 324 6.64 -18.43 24.01
CA THR A 324 7.64 -18.89 23.04
C THR A 324 8.44 -20.06 23.59
N ARG A 325 8.80 -20.04 24.87
CA ARG A 325 9.44 -21.17 25.56
C ARG A 325 8.51 -22.38 25.66
N GLU A 326 7.24 -22.18 26.02
CA GLU A 326 6.24 -23.26 26.01
C GLU A 326 6.08 -23.88 24.61
N LEU A 327 6.08 -23.04 23.55
CA LEU A 327 6.02 -23.50 22.17
C LEU A 327 7.24 -24.37 21.82
N TYR A 328 8.43 -23.95 22.25
CA TYR A 328 9.68 -24.68 22.07
C TYR A 328 9.65 -26.05 22.78
N ASP A 329 9.27 -26.08 24.07
CA ASP A 329 9.20 -27.30 24.86
C ASP A 329 8.19 -28.31 24.27
N ARG A 330 7.06 -27.80 23.77
CA ARG A 330 6.07 -28.63 23.05
C ARG A 330 6.67 -29.20 21.77
N LEU A 331 7.34 -28.39 20.95
CA LEU A 331 7.97 -28.87 19.71
C LEU A 331 9.02 -29.95 20.00
N LEU A 332 9.86 -29.77 21.03
CA LEU A 332 10.83 -30.79 21.45
C LEU A 332 10.16 -32.11 21.84
N THR A 333 9.01 -32.07 22.50
CA THR A 333 8.29 -33.28 22.92
C THR A 333 7.85 -34.16 21.73
N TYR A 334 7.52 -33.55 20.59
CA TYR A 334 7.10 -34.26 19.38
C TYR A 334 8.23 -34.57 18.40
N THR A 335 9.37 -33.86 18.50
CA THR A 335 10.51 -34.00 17.58
C THR A 335 11.70 -34.74 18.20
N SER A 336 11.67 -35.04 19.50
CA SER A 336 12.74 -35.79 20.17
C SER A 336 12.82 -37.25 19.67
N PRO A 337 14.03 -37.81 19.50
CA PRO A 337 14.29 -39.10 18.84
C PRO A 337 13.92 -40.35 19.68
N GLY A 338 12.76 -40.35 20.34
CA GLY A 338 12.27 -41.45 21.20
C GLY A 338 10.81 -41.84 20.99
N LYS A 339 10.15 -41.32 19.93
CA LYS A 339 8.75 -41.63 19.57
C LYS A 339 8.54 -42.03 18.10
N LEU A 340 9.63 -42.28 17.37
CA LEU A 340 9.60 -42.89 16.04
C LEU A 340 9.62 -44.42 16.14
#